data_AF-A0A850BZ21-F1
#
_entry.id   AF-A0A850BZ21-F1
#
_cell.length_a   1.000
_cell.length_b   1.000
_cell.length_c   1.000
_cell.angle_alpha   90.00
_cell.angle_beta   90.00
_cell.angle_gamma   90.00
#
_symmetry.space_group_name_H-M   'P 1'
#
loop_
_entity.id
_entity.type
_entity.pdbx_description
1 polymer ?
#
loop_
_entity_poly.entity_id
_entity_poly.type
_entity_poly.pdbx_seq_one_letter_code
_entity_poly.pdbx_strand_id
1 'polypeptide(L)'
;MAPHEGFASSGPTMAREAARRHRRYRRYRRGLPARAAIVLAAALMASDAAADSLRFVYEAPPECPNDVAFAAAVRAQTKSATLVTGTDEPTGSFGISVRITRAQNLLFGRLAIEEPGRKASVRDVTATTCDEVVSALALMTALAIDADIASRPPAARAPTPAAAPAPDQP
;
A
#
# COMPACT_ATOMS: atom_id res chain seq x y z
N MET A 1 -11.30 -54.37 19.79
CA MET A 1 -10.08 -55.10 20.23
C MET A 1 -8.93 -54.60 19.33
N ALA A 2 -8.07 -53.75 19.90
CA ALA A 2 -6.81 -53.20 19.34
C ALA A 2 -6.88 -52.30 18.06
N PRO A 3 -5.88 -51.42 17.83
CA PRO A 3 -5.39 -50.39 18.74
C PRO A 3 -5.23 -49.01 18.09
N HIS A 4 -4.88 -48.04 18.92
CA HIS A 4 -4.52 -46.67 18.62
C HIS A 4 -3.12 -46.55 17.98
N GLU A 5 -3.00 -45.73 16.94
CA GLU A 5 -1.78 -45.08 16.44
C GLU A 5 -2.26 -43.67 16.01
N GLY A 6 -1.62 -42.52 16.23
CA GLY A 6 -0.25 -42.19 16.60
C GLY A 6 0.02 -40.82 15.97
N PHE A 7 0.36 -39.83 16.80
CA PHE A 7 0.88 -38.51 16.42
C PHE A 7 2.01 -38.59 15.37
N ALA A 8 2.09 -37.65 14.42
CA ALA A 8 3.36 -36.95 14.12
C ALA A 8 3.21 -35.83 13.05
N SER A 9 3.44 -34.60 13.53
CA SER A 9 3.93 -33.43 12.80
C SER A 9 5.17 -33.75 11.95
N SER A 10 5.29 -33.18 10.74
CA SER A 10 6.58 -32.95 10.04
C SER A 10 6.43 -32.05 8.80
N GLY A 11 6.50 -30.73 8.96
CA GLY A 11 7.34 -29.92 8.04
C GLY A 11 8.81 -30.18 8.40
N PRO A 12 9.83 -29.99 7.51
CA PRO A 12 10.03 -28.76 6.73
C PRO A 12 10.74 -28.97 5.37
N THR A 13 10.07 -28.73 4.24
CA THR A 13 10.69 -28.76 2.89
C THR A 13 11.33 -27.43 2.47
N MET A 14 10.94 -26.30 3.06
CA MET A 14 11.38 -24.95 2.66
C MET A 14 12.84 -24.60 3.02
N ALA A 15 13.47 -25.28 3.99
CA ALA A 15 14.81 -24.91 4.46
C ALA A 15 15.95 -25.37 3.53
N ARG A 16 15.69 -26.32 2.61
CA ARG A 16 16.75 -26.92 1.79
C ARG A 16 17.04 -26.19 0.48
N GLU A 17 16.13 -25.33 -0.01
CA GLU A 17 16.35 -24.55 -1.24
C GLU A 17 17.10 -23.23 -1.03
N ALA A 18 17.00 -22.61 0.16
CA ALA A 18 17.71 -21.37 0.50
C ALA A 18 19.25 -21.54 0.56
N ALA A 19 19.74 -22.74 0.88
CA ALA A 19 21.16 -22.99 1.09
C ALA A 19 21.99 -23.12 -0.21
N ARG A 20 21.36 -23.38 -1.37
CA ARG A 20 22.07 -23.55 -2.66
C ARG A 20 22.31 -22.23 -3.39
N ARG A 21 21.42 -21.24 -3.22
CA ARG A 21 21.56 -19.89 -3.82
C ARG A 21 22.70 -19.09 -3.19
N HIS A 22 22.95 -19.28 -1.89
CA HIS A 22 23.91 -18.47 -1.14
C HIS A 22 25.39 -18.79 -1.42
N ARG A 23 25.71 -20.00 -1.92
CA ARG A 23 27.10 -20.45 -2.14
C ARG A 23 27.73 -19.88 -3.42
N ARG A 24 26.94 -19.48 -4.42
CA ARG A 24 27.46 -18.87 -5.66
C ARG A 24 27.87 -17.41 -5.47
N TYR A 25 27.26 -16.69 -4.52
CA TYR A 25 27.56 -15.26 -4.28
C TYR A 25 28.89 -15.00 -3.55
N ARG A 26 29.51 -16.00 -2.92
CA ARG A 26 30.72 -15.81 -2.08
C ARG A 26 32.06 -15.94 -2.82
N ARG A 27 32.10 -16.27 -4.11
CA ARG A 27 33.36 -16.52 -4.84
C ARG A 27 33.90 -15.37 -5.69
N TYR A 28 33.17 -14.27 -5.87
CA TYR A 28 33.64 -13.15 -6.70
C TYR A 28 34.43 -12.07 -5.94
N ARG A 29 34.84 -12.35 -4.70
CA ARG A 29 35.43 -11.39 -3.76
C ARG A 29 36.93 -11.63 -3.52
N ARG A 30 37.71 -11.90 -4.57
CA ARG A 30 39.18 -11.99 -4.48
C ARG A 30 39.88 -11.37 -5.69
N GLY A 31 40.66 -10.34 -5.41
CA GLY A 31 41.57 -9.61 -6.32
C GLY A 31 40.83 -8.54 -7.12
N LEU A 32 41.29 -7.30 -7.29
CA LEU A 32 42.63 -6.71 -7.17
C LEU A 32 42.48 -5.19 -7.49
N PRO A 33 43.56 -4.38 -7.48
CA PRO A 33 44.02 -3.45 -6.47
C PRO A 33 43.59 -1.96 -6.64
N ALA A 34 43.97 -1.16 -5.65
CA ALA A 34 43.72 0.28 -5.51
C ALA A 34 44.34 1.17 -6.60
N ARG A 35 43.66 2.32 -6.81
CA ARG A 35 44.06 3.58 -7.49
C ARG A 35 43.87 3.65 -9.01
N ALA A 36 42.75 4.26 -9.43
CA ALA A 36 42.70 5.33 -10.43
C ALA A 36 41.26 5.87 -10.55
N ALA A 37 41.12 7.18 -10.58
CA ALA A 37 39.86 7.91 -10.62
C ALA A 37 39.15 7.81 -11.97
N ILE A 38 37.82 7.63 -11.97
CA ILE A 38 36.93 8.04 -13.07
C ILE A 38 35.63 8.59 -12.46
N VAL A 39 35.49 9.91 -12.53
CA VAL A 39 34.23 10.64 -12.40
C VAL A 39 33.42 10.38 -13.67
N LEU A 40 32.50 9.40 -13.66
CA LEU A 40 31.31 9.34 -14.54
C LEU A 40 30.51 8.04 -14.29
N ALA A 41 29.38 8.15 -13.58
CA ALA A 41 28.17 7.32 -13.76
C ALA A 41 27.11 7.61 -12.65
N ALA A 42 27.02 8.84 -12.14
CA ALA A 42 25.98 9.23 -11.19
C ALA A 42 24.65 9.62 -11.88
N ALA A 43 24.35 9.07 -13.06
CA ALA A 43 23.21 9.45 -13.89
C ALA A 43 22.22 8.29 -14.14
N LEU A 44 22.15 7.32 -13.23
CA LEU A 44 21.11 6.27 -13.22
C LEU A 44 20.31 6.26 -11.91
N MET A 45 20.08 7.43 -11.30
CA MET A 45 19.04 7.54 -10.28
C MET A 45 17.72 7.89 -10.98
N ALA A 46 16.96 6.81 -11.22
CA ALA A 46 15.53 6.73 -11.47
C ALA A 46 14.78 8.07 -11.52
N SER A 47 14.27 8.43 -12.70
CA SER A 47 13.08 9.27 -12.80
C SER A 47 11.88 8.39 -12.41
N ASP A 48 11.60 8.32 -11.11
CA ASP A 48 10.37 7.71 -10.60
C ASP A 48 9.20 8.64 -10.97
N ALA A 49 8.31 8.13 -11.81
CA ALA A 49 7.12 8.84 -12.25
C ALA A 49 6.17 9.00 -11.05
N ALA A 50 5.78 10.24 -10.77
CA ALA A 50 5.00 10.68 -9.61
C ALA A 50 3.82 9.75 -9.26
N ALA A 51 3.89 9.09 -8.10
CA ALA A 51 2.80 8.32 -7.51
C ALA A 51 2.04 9.16 -6.46
N ASP A 52 0.71 9.16 -6.52
CA ASP A 52 -0.20 9.94 -5.67
C ASP A 52 -0.30 9.41 -4.22
N SER A 53 -0.21 10.30 -3.23
CA SER A 53 -0.26 9.99 -1.78
C SER A 53 -1.45 10.66 -1.07
N LEU A 54 -2.12 9.95 -0.16
CA LEU A 54 -3.36 10.35 0.55
C LEU A 54 -3.09 10.82 2.00
N ARG A 55 -3.69 11.93 2.47
CA ARG A 55 -3.67 12.31 3.89
C ARG A 55 -4.79 11.58 4.64
N PHE A 56 -4.47 10.82 5.68
CA PHE A 56 -5.44 10.07 6.49
C PHE A 56 -5.29 10.40 7.98
N VAL A 57 -6.41 10.72 8.63
CA VAL A 57 -6.50 10.94 10.09
C VAL A 57 -7.59 10.04 10.65
N TYR A 58 -7.26 9.29 11.70
CA TYR A 58 -8.20 8.42 12.40
C TYR A 58 -8.15 8.67 13.91
N GLU A 59 -9.30 9.00 14.47
CA GLU A 59 -9.48 9.18 15.91
C GLU A 59 -10.67 8.32 16.36
N ALA A 60 -10.43 7.42 17.30
CA ALA A 60 -11.49 6.61 17.89
C ALA A 60 -11.20 6.35 19.37
N PRO A 61 -12.23 6.02 20.17
CA PRO A 61 -12.05 5.54 21.53
C PRO A 61 -11.21 4.25 21.54
N PRO A 62 -10.47 3.96 22.63
CA PRO A 62 -9.57 2.80 22.69
C PRO A 62 -10.30 1.46 22.60
N GLU A 63 -11.60 1.40 22.86
CA GLU A 63 -12.43 0.21 22.68
C GLU A 63 -12.73 -0.12 21.20
N CYS A 64 -12.52 0.82 20.28
CA CYS A 64 -12.79 0.62 18.86
C CYS A 64 -11.55 0.11 18.12
N PRO A 65 -11.75 -0.58 16.96
CA PRO A 65 -10.65 -0.94 16.08
C PRO A 65 -9.76 0.26 15.75
N ASN A 66 -8.45 0.03 15.72
CA ASN A 66 -7.47 1.06 15.43
C ASN A 66 -7.41 1.41 13.93
N ASP A 67 -6.60 2.40 13.61
CA ASP A 67 -6.33 2.88 12.26
C ASP A 67 -5.87 1.77 11.29
N VAL A 68 -5.03 0.84 11.76
CA VAL A 68 -4.56 -0.31 10.97
C VAL A 68 -5.72 -1.24 10.58
N ALA A 69 -6.58 -1.57 11.54
CA ALA A 69 -7.76 -2.40 11.31
C ALA A 69 -8.77 -1.69 10.40
N PHE A 70 -8.99 -0.38 10.59
CA PHE A 70 -9.82 0.44 9.70
C PHE A 70 -9.27 0.43 8.27
N ALA A 71 -7.98 0.67 8.09
CA ALA A 71 -7.35 0.64 6.77
C ALA A 71 -7.48 -0.74 6.10
N ALA A 72 -7.36 -1.83 6.86
CA ALA A 72 -7.59 -3.18 6.34
C ALA A 72 -9.06 -3.37 5.91
N ALA A 73 -10.03 -2.87 6.68
CA ALA A 73 -11.44 -2.91 6.34
C ALA A 73 -11.77 -2.09 5.09
N VAL A 74 -11.14 -0.92 4.90
CA VAL A 74 -11.27 -0.12 3.67
C VAL A 74 -10.74 -0.92 2.47
N ARG A 75 -9.53 -1.48 2.58
CA ARG A 75 -8.91 -2.28 1.51
C ARG A 75 -9.74 -3.50 1.12
N ALA A 76 -10.34 -4.17 2.09
CA ALA A 76 -11.21 -5.31 1.84
C ALA A 76 -12.46 -4.94 1.02
N GLN A 77 -12.85 -3.66 1.03
CA GLN A 77 -14.04 -3.16 0.35
C GLN A 77 -13.74 -2.48 -0.98
N THR A 78 -12.52 -1.99 -1.19
CA THR A 78 -12.07 -1.41 -2.46
C THR A 78 -11.95 -2.50 -3.52
N LYS A 79 -12.85 -2.51 -4.50
CA LYS A 79 -12.88 -3.54 -5.56
C LYS A 79 -11.90 -3.25 -6.69
N SER A 80 -11.50 -2.00 -6.87
CA SER A 80 -10.85 -1.52 -8.11
C SER A 80 -9.39 -1.10 -7.97
N ALA A 81 -8.79 -1.14 -6.78
CA ALA A 81 -7.42 -0.67 -6.58
C ALA A 81 -6.47 -1.82 -6.24
N THR A 82 -5.63 -2.19 -7.20
CA THR A 82 -4.24 -2.48 -6.81
C THR A 82 -3.72 -1.20 -6.19
N LEU A 83 -3.75 -1.11 -4.85
CA LEU A 83 -3.10 -0.02 -4.12
C LEU A 83 -1.60 -0.17 -4.36
N VAL A 84 -1.09 0.51 -5.38
CA VAL A 84 0.35 0.58 -5.63
C VAL A 84 0.95 1.31 -4.44
N THR A 85 1.60 0.54 -3.56
CA THR A 85 2.25 1.08 -2.37
C THR A 85 3.60 1.64 -2.81
N GLY A 86 3.62 2.91 -3.20
CA GLY A 86 4.84 3.70 -3.42
C GLY A 86 5.22 4.43 -2.13
N THR A 87 6.53 4.54 -1.87
CA THR A 87 7.07 5.21 -0.68
C THR A 87 7.63 6.56 -1.09
N ASP A 88 6.77 7.53 -1.42
CA ASP A 88 7.19 8.88 -1.81
C ASP A 88 6.38 9.98 -1.09
N GLU A 89 7.04 11.13 -0.91
CA GLU A 89 6.60 12.30 -0.13
C GLU A 89 5.34 12.97 -0.70
N PRO A 90 4.49 13.60 0.16
CA PRO A 90 3.09 13.72 -0.20
C PRO A 90 2.72 14.93 -1.06
N THR A 91 2.23 14.68 -2.29
CA THR A 91 1.49 15.70 -3.08
C THR A 91 0.00 15.62 -2.69
N GLY A 92 -0.28 15.86 -1.41
CA GLY A 92 -1.58 15.65 -0.78
C GLY A 92 -2.66 16.62 -1.26
N SER A 93 -3.53 16.15 -2.14
CA SER A 93 -4.76 16.87 -2.54
C SER A 93 -6.00 16.31 -1.84
N PHE A 94 -6.05 15.00 -1.61
CA PHE A 94 -7.21 14.31 -1.04
C PHE A 94 -6.96 13.99 0.44
N GLY A 95 -7.83 14.49 1.31
CA GLY A 95 -7.79 14.32 2.75
C GLY A 95 -8.96 13.49 3.25
N ILE A 96 -8.70 12.48 4.08
CA ILE A 96 -9.71 11.67 4.75
C ILE A 96 -9.52 11.81 6.26
N SER A 97 -10.57 12.23 6.96
CA SER A 97 -10.60 12.22 8.41
C SER A 97 -11.78 11.40 8.91
N VAL A 98 -11.49 10.53 9.88
CA VAL A 98 -12.46 9.68 10.55
C VAL A 98 -12.39 9.96 12.03
N ARG A 99 -13.54 10.30 12.62
CA ARG A 99 -13.68 10.48 14.06
C ARG A 99 -14.82 9.63 14.57
N ILE A 100 -14.55 8.80 15.56
CA ILE A 100 -15.56 8.04 16.30
C ILE A 100 -15.62 8.61 17.71
N THR A 101 -16.83 8.86 18.20
CA THR A 101 -17.07 9.26 19.60
C THR A 101 -18.13 8.37 20.21
N ARG A 102 -17.98 8.07 21.49
CA ARG A 102 -19.01 7.38 22.29
C ARG A 102 -19.80 8.41 23.06
N ALA A 103 -21.13 8.33 23.00
CA ALA A 103 -22.00 9.06 23.90
C ALA A 103 -23.10 8.12 24.42
N GLN A 104 -23.13 7.93 25.73
CA GLN A 104 -23.99 6.96 26.41
C GLN A 104 -23.77 5.54 25.85
N ASN A 105 -24.82 4.94 25.27
CA ASN A 105 -24.82 3.59 24.72
C ASN A 105 -24.73 3.57 23.19
N LEU A 106 -24.41 4.70 22.57
CA LEU A 106 -24.30 4.86 21.13
C LEU A 106 -22.89 5.32 20.74
N LEU A 107 -22.48 4.89 19.55
CA LEU A 107 -21.26 5.31 18.88
C LEU A 107 -21.63 6.16 17.67
N PHE A 108 -20.96 7.29 17.56
CA PHE A 108 -21.14 8.28 16.49
C PHE A 108 -19.86 8.32 15.68
N GLY A 109 -19.93 7.90 14.44
CA GLY A 109 -18.86 7.98 13.46
C GLY A 109 -19.07 9.16 12.53
N ARG A 110 -18.00 9.91 12.27
CA ARG A 110 -17.97 10.99 11.28
C ARG A 110 -16.82 10.73 10.32
N LEU A 111 -17.14 10.72 9.02
CA LEU A 111 -16.20 10.72 7.93
C LEU A 111 -16.25 12.09 7.25
N ALA A 112 -15.12 12.78 7.16
CA ALA A 112 -14.97 13.97 6.34
C ALA A 112 -13.91 13.76 5.26
N ILE A 113 -14.26 14.14 4.04
CA ILE A 113 -13.45 14.01 2.84
C ILE A 113 -13.20 15.42 2.30
N GLU A 114 -11.94 15.78 2.19
CA GLU A 114 -11.46 17.07 1.74
C GLU A 114 -10.76 16.92 0.40
N GLU A 115 -11.13 17.77 -0.55
CA GLU A 115 -10.59 17.77 -1.91
C GLU A 115 -10.25 19.22 -2.29
N PRO A 116 -9.17 19.49 -3.04
CA PRO A 116 -8.72 20.85 -3.28
C PRO A 116 -9.76 21.60 -4.09
N GLY A 117 -10.09 22.83 -3.65
CA GLY A 117 -11.06 23.67 -4.34
C GLY A 117 -12.52 23.20 -4.20
N ARG A 118 -12.79 22.17 -3.39
CA ARG A 118 -14.15 21.71 -3.09
C ARG A 118 -14.45 21.79 -1.60
N LYS A 119 -15.72 22.01 -1.27
CA LYS A 119 -16.20 21.94 0.11
C LYS A 119 -16.07 20.50 0.61
N ALA A 120 -15.62 20.34 1.86
CA ALA A 120 -15.53 19.04 2.49
C ALA A 120 -16.89 18.30 2.46
N SER A 121 -16.87 17.04 2.07
CA SER A 121 -18.03 16.16 2.14
C SER A 121 -18.03 15.46 3.50
N VAL A 122 -19.13 15.55 4.24
CA VAL A 122 -19.26 14.96 5.58
C VAL A 122 -20.36 13.91 5.57
N ARG A 123 -20.07 12.75 6.17
CA ARG A 123 -21.00 11.63 6.34
C ARG A 123 -20.96 11.20 7.80
N ASP A 124 -22.12 11.10 8.42
CA ASP A 124 -22.26 10.67 9.81
C ASP A 124 -22.94 9.28 9.87
N VAL A 125 -22.50 8.44 10.80
CA VAL A 125 -23.02 7.09 11.06
C VAL A 125 -23.26 6.94 12.54
N THR A 126 -24.37 6.33 12.92
CA THR A 126 -24.66 5.99 14.32
C THR A 126 -24.89 4.50 14.43
N ALA A 127 -24.22 3.84 15.38
CA ALA A 127 -24.44 2.44 15.68
C ALA A 127 -24.24 2.11 17.16
N THR A 128 -24.45 0.86 17.54
CA THR A 128 -24.33 0.40 18.94
C THR A 128 -22.98 -0.23 19.23
N THR A 129 -22.27 -0.69 18.20
CA THR A 129 -20.96 -1.34 18.32
C THR A 129 -19.90 -0.65 17.47
N CYS A 130 -18.63 -0.76 17.89
CA CYS A 130 -17.52 -0.20 17.13
C CYS A 130 -17.38 -0.85 15.76
N ASP A 131 -17.61 -2.17 15.66
CA ASP A 131 -17.54 -2.92 14.40
C ASP A 131 -18.56 -2.42 13.37
N GLU A 132 -19.79 -2.13 13.78
CA GLU A 132 -20.82 -1.57 12.89
C GLU A 132 -20.41 -0.20 12.35
N VAL A 133 -19.97 0.71 13.23
CA VAL A 133 -19.53 2.06 12.82
C VAL A 133 -18.32 1.97 11.91
N VAL A 134 -17.30 1.20 12.28
CA VAL A 134 -16.07 1.03 11.50
C VAL A 134 -16.36 0.41 10.14
N SER A 135 -17.18 -0.63 10.07
CA SER A 135 -17.51 -1.30 8.81
C SER A 135 -18.24 -0.37 7.84
N ALA A 136 -19.20 0.40 8.34
CA ALA A 136 -19.94 1.38 7.55
C ALA A 136 -19.06 2.53 7.06
N LEU A 137 -18.23 3.10 7.93
CA LEU A 137 -17.30 4.17 7.55
C LEU A 137 -16.25 3.66 6.55
N ALA A 138 -15.73 2.45 6.75
CA ALA A 138 -14.78 1.83 5.83
C ALA A 138 -15.38 1.63 4.43
N LEU A 139 -16.65 1.24 4.34
CA LEU A 139 -17.38 1.16 3.06
C LEU A 139 -17.46 2.52 2.38
N MET A 140 -17.90 3.54 3.11
CA MET A 140 -18.06 4.89 2.57
C MET A 140 -16.73 5.47 2.09
N THR A 141 -15.65 5.20 2.82
CA THR A 141 -14.29 5.56 2.43
C THR A 141 -13.85 4.81 1.17
N ALA A 142 -14.05 3.50 1.10
CA ALA A 142 -13.70 2.70 -0.08
C ALA A 142 -14.42 3.20 -1.34
N LEU A 143 -15.72 3.49 -1.24
CA LEU A 143 -16.50 4.03 -2.36
C LEU A 143 -16.02 5.42 -2.81
N ALA A 144 -15.59 6.26 -1.87
CA ALA A 144 -15.04 7.56 -2.23
C ALA A 144 -13.69 7.44 -2.96
N ILE A 145 -12.84 6.51 -2.53
CA ILE A 145 -11.57 6.20 -3.20
C ILE A 145 -11.83 5.64 -4.60
N ASP A 146 -12.75 4.69 -4.75
CA ASP A 146 -13.09 4.11 -6.06
C ASP A 146 -13.65 5.17 -7.03
N ALA A 147 -14.48 6.10 -6.54
CA ALA A 147 -15.02 7.19 -7.35
C ALA A 147 -13.94 8.21 -7.79
N ASP A 148 -13.00 8.53 -6.89
CA ASP A 148 -11.87 9.39 -7.22
C ASP A 148 -10.97 8.76 -8.28
N ILE A 149 -10.60 7.48 -8.12
CA ILE A 149 -9.81 6.73 -9.11
C ILE A 149 -10.52 6.70 -10.48
N ALA A 150 -11.83 6.45 -10.50
CA ALA A 150 -12.62 6.42 -11.73
C ALA A 150 -12.70 7.79 -12.43
N SER A 151 -12.55 8.88 -11.70
CA SER A 151 -12.63 10.25 -12.22
C SER A 151 -11.29 10.77 -12.77
N ARG A 152 -10.16 10.12 -12.41
CA ARG A 152 -8.84 10.54 -12.87
C ARG A 152 -8.63 10.20 -14.36
N PRO A 153 -8.07 11.12 -15.16
CA PRO A 153 -7.66 10.80 -16.52
C PRO A 153 -6.66 9.64 -16.52
N PRO A 154 -6.72 8.72 -17.50
CA PRO A 154 -5.69 7.69 -17.63
C PRO A 154 -4.34 8.38 -17.80
N ALA A 155 -3.38 8.04 -16.93
CA ALA A 155 -2.02 8.54 -17.03
C ALA A 155 -1.51 8.29 -18.46
N ALA A 156 -1.07 9.35 -19.14
CA ALA A 156 -0.50 9.24 -20.47
C ALA A 156 0.64 8.21 -20.40
N ARG A 157 0.47 7.08 -21.09
CA ARG A 157 1.51 6.06 -21.19
C ARG A 157 2.75 6.76 -21.74
N ALA A 158 3.84 6.75 -20.97
CA ALA A 158 5.10 7.28 -21.44
C ALA A 158 5.39 6.69 -22.84
N PRO A 159 5.81 7.49 -23.82
CA PRO A 159 6.09 6.98 -25.15
C PRO A 159 7.13 5.87 -24.99
N THR A 160 6.78 4.66 -25.46
CA THR A 160 7.74 3.56 -25.58
C THR A 160 8.95 4.13 -26.32
N PRO A 161 10.18 4.08 -25.75
CA PRO A 161 11.35 4.59 -26.44
C PRO A 161 11.39 3.96 -27.84
N ALA A 162 11.25 4.80 -28.87
CA ALA A 162 11.41 4.36 -30.23
C ALA A 162 12.77 3.69 -30.31
N ALA A 163 12.79 2.40 -30.67
CA ALA A 163 14.02 1.66 -30.87
C ALA A 163 14.90 2.50 -31.80
N ALA A 164 16.06 2.92 -31.31
CA ALA A 164 17.02 3.64 -32.13
C ALA A 164 17.28 2.82 -33.40
N PRO A 165 17.31 3.43 -34.60
CA PRO A 165 17.63 2.71 -35.81
C PRO A 165 18.99 2.03 -35.63
N ALA A 166 19.03 0.73 -35.92
CA ALA A 166 20.26 -0.05 -35.86
C ALA A 166 21.32 0.65 -36.74
N PRO A 167 22.58 0.77 -36.29
CA PRO A 167 23.62 1.35 -37.12
C PRO A 167 23.75 0.52 -38.39
N ASP A 168 23.60 1.16 -39.55
CA ASP A 168 24.01 0.59 -40.84
C ASP A 168 25.50 0.24 -40.73
N GLN A 169 25.82 -1.06 -40.69
CA GLN A 169 27.20 -1.51 -40.76
C GLN A 169 27.63 -1.58 -42.25
N PRO A 170 28.83 -1.07 -42.59
CA PRO A 170 29.35 -1.01 -43.95
C PRO A 170 29.76 -2.37 -44.53
#